data_AF-A0A167P9D1-F1
#
_entry.id   AF-A0A167P9D1-F1
#
_cell.length_a   1.000
_cell.length_b   1.000
_cell.length_c   1.000
_cell.angle_alpha   90.00
_cell.angle_beta   90.00
_cell.angle_gamma   90.00
#
_symmetry.space_group_name_H-M   'P 1'
#
loop_
_entity.id
_entity.type
_entity.pdbx_description
1 polymer ?
#
loop_
_entity_poly.entity_id
_entity_poly.type
_entity_poly.pdbx_seq_one_letter_code
_entity_poly.pdbx_strand_id
1 'polypeptide(L)'
;MSQLTILSNEGHDKRKGNPRTHTHSTFKARGITNLPIIVSQLLKFPECNELSNLGQMISDRCVIELLLHAVLDYDSTVGALVSGFPRTDIQVEALKMLHDKMSHL
;
A
#
# COMPACT_ATOMS: atom_id res chain seq x y z
N MET A 1 -14.34 -16.18 1.45
CA MET A 1 -13.04 -15.73 1.96
C MET A 1 -12.50 -14.71 0.96
N SER A 2 -12.47 -13.43 1.34
CA SER A 2 -12.08 -12.35 0.44
C SER A 2 -10.56 -12.25 0.41
N GLN A 3 -9.93 -12.43 -0.76
CA GLN A 3 -8.48 -12.28 -0.91
C GLN A 3 -8.09 -10.80 -0.81
N LEU A 4 -7.14 -10.48 0.06
CA LEU A 4 -6.47 -9.18 0.05
C LEU A 4 -5.70 -9.02 -1.27
N THR A 5 -6.33 -8.36 -2.24
CA THR A 5 -5.74 -8.12 -3.55
C THR A 5 -4.98 -6.80 -3.53
N ILE A 6 -3.67 -6.84 -3.29
CA ILE A 6 -2.80 -5.67 -3.43
C ILE A 6 -2.40 -5.53 -4.91
N LEU A 7 -3.08 -4.63 -5.63
CA LEU A 7 -2.72 -4.29 -7.00
C LEU A 7 -1.62 -3.22 -7.00
N SER A 8 -0.39 -3.62 -7.32
CA SER A 8 0.73 -2.70 -7.59
C SER A 8 0.60 -2.13 -9.01
N ASN A 9 0.75 -0.82 -9.17
CA ASN A 9 0.66 -0.16 -10.47
C ASN A 9 2.00 -0.27 -11.23
N GLU A 10 2.19 -1.35 -11.99
CA GLU A 10 3.22 -1.44 -13.02
C GLU A 10 2.75 -0.69 -14.27
N GLY A 11 3.31 0.49 -14.54
CA GLY A 11 3.00 1.22 -15.78
C GLY A 11 3.27 2.71 -15.68
N HIS A 12 4.50 3.12 -15.99
CA HIS A 12 4.89 4.52 -16.13
C HIS A 12 5.04 4.88 -17.62
N ASP A 13 3.97 5.35 -18.28
CA ASP A 13 4.09 6.15 -19.51
C ASP A 13 4.22 7.64 -19.12
N LYS A 14 5.34 8.26 -19.50
CA LYS A 14 5.74 9.63 -19.13
C LYS A 14 4.95 10.74 -19.85
N ARG A 15 3.90 10.45 -20.65
CA ARG A 15 3.30 11.46 -21.55
C ARG A 15 1.88 11.95 -21.25
N LYS A 16 1.16 11.52 -20.21
CA LYS A 16 -0.20 12.05 -19.96
C LYS A 16 -0.58 12.14 -18.48
N GLY A 17 -0.89 13.36 -18.03
CA GLY A 17 -1.84 13.66 -16.95
C GLY A 17 -1.46 13.20 -15.54
N ASN A 18 -1.91 13.95 -14.54
CA ASN A 18 -1.68 13.62 -13.13
C ASN A 18 -2.20 12.18 -12.82
N PRO A 19 -1.37 11.23 -12.34
CA PRO A 19 -1.72 9.80 -12.17
C PRO A 19 -2.88 9.51 -11.21
N ARG A 20 -3.38 10.53 -10.51
CA ARG A 20 -4.35 10.40 -9.42
C ARG A 20 -5.78 10.13 -9.90
N THR A 21 -6.13 10.48 -11.14
CA THR A 21 -7.54 10.62 -11.54
C THR A 21 -8.13 9.36 -12.19
N HIS A 22 -7.33 8.52 -12.85
CA HIS A 22 -7.84 7.32 -13.55
C HIS A 22 -7.91 6.07 -12.65
N THR A 23 -7.10 6.05 -11.61
CA THR A 23 -7.00 4.91 -10.70
C THR A 23 -8.33 4.73 -9.96
N HIS A 24 -8.88 5.77 -9.30
CA HIS A 24 -10.04 5.61 -8.43
C HIS A 24 -11.32 5.06 -9.12
N SER A 25 -11.57 5.40 -10.39
CA SER A 25 -12.77 4.94 -11.12
C SER A 25 -12.71 3.45 -11.50
N THR A 26 -11.52 2.92 -11.75
CA THR A 26 -11.33 1.53 -12.19
C THR A 26 -11.45 0.53 -11.03
N PHE A 27 -11.11 0.94 -9.81
CA PHE A 27 -11.17 0.08 -8.63
C PHE A 27 -12.61 -0.11 -8.10
N LYS A 28 -13.44 0.94 -8.15
CA LYS A 28 -14.88 0.80 -7.85
C LYS A 28 -15.55 -0.23 -8.76
N ALA A 29 -15.16 -0.29 -10.04
CA ALA A 29 -15.67 -1.28 -10.97
C ALA A 29 -15.25 -2.73 -10.63
N ARG A 30 -14.19 -2.92 -9.82
CA ARG A 30 -13.75 -4.23 -9.31
C ARG A 30 -14.31 -4.54 -7.91
N GLY A 31 -15.28 -3.76 -7.43
CA GLY A 31 -15.84 -3.92 -6.09
C GLY A 31 -14.91 -3.47 -4.96
N ILE A 32 -13.77 -2.84 -5.27
CA ILE A 32 -12.86 -2.28 -4.27
C ILE A 32 -13.39 -0.91 -3.86
N THR A 33 -14.05 -0.87 -2.70
CA THR A 33 -14.68 0.33 -2.13
C THR A 33 -13.86 0.98 -1.02
N ASN A 34 -12.88 0.27 -0.46
CA ASN A 34 -11.92 0.83 0.47
C ASN A 34 -11.16 2.00 -0.17
N LEU A 35 -10.96 3.07 0.59
CA LEU A 35 -10.15 4.21 0.17
C LEU A 35 -8.70 3.75 -0.12
N PRO A 36 -8.03 4.35 -1.12
CA PRO A 36 -6.64 4.01 -1.42
C PRO A 36 -5.72 4.36 -0.25
N ILE A 37 -4.88 3.41 0.14
CA ILE A 37 -3.77 3.64 1.07
C ILE A 37 -2.60 4.20 0.26
N ILE A 38 -2.18 5.43 0.54
CA ILE A 38 -1.04 6.05 -0.11
C ILE A 38 0.13 6.05 0.87
N VAL A 39 1.18 5.27 0.58
CA VAL A 39 2.31 5.09 1.51
C VAL A 39 2.95 6.42 1.89
N SER A 40 3.11 7.34 0.95
CA SER A 40 3.69 8.66 1.24
C SER A 40 2.84 9.53 2.17
N GLN A 41 1.54 9.22 2.35
CA GLN A 41 0.71 9.87 3.36
C GLN A 41 0.90 9.24 4.74
N LEU A 42 1.10 7.92 4.81
CA LEU A 42 1.42 7.22 6.07
C LEU A 42 2.74 7.73 6.66
N LEU A 43 3.72 8.04 5.82
CA LEU A 43 5.03 8.50 6.27
C LEU A 43 5.04 9.93 6.85
N LYS A 44 3.91 10.64 6.81
CA LYS A 44 3.76 11.97 7.42
C LYS A 44 3.43 11.90 8.93
N PHE A 45 3.12 10.72 9.45
CA PHE A 45 2.93 10.54 10.89
C PHE A 45 4.24 10.82 11.65
N PRO A 46 4.17 11.37 12.88
CA PRO A 46 5.34 11.86 13.61
C PRO A 46 6.50 10.85 13.67
N GLU A 47 6.17 9.57 13.82
CA GLU A 47 7.10 8.45 13.99
C GLU A 47 8.04 8.20 12.80
N CYS A 48 7.63 8.48 11.55
CA CYS A 48 8.52 8.35 10.38
C CYS A 48 8.82 9.74 9.72
N ASN A 49 8.22 10.85 10.20
CA ASN A 49 8.38 12.19 9.62
C ASN A 49 9.75 12.81 9.94
N GLU A 50 10.28 12.63 11.15
CA GLU A 50 11.60 13.15 11.53
C GLU A 50 12.71 12.56 10.65
N LEU A 51 12.70 11.24 10.43
CA LEU A 51 13.65 10.55 9.55
C LEU A 51 13.56 11.05 8.11
N SER A 52 12.33 11.22 7.59
CA SER A 52 12.12 11.72 6.23
C SER A 52 12.63 13.16 6.05
N ASN A 53 12.42 14.03 7.05
CA ASN A 53 12.85 15.43 7.00
C ASN A 53 14.37 15.59 7.07
N LEU A 54 15.06 14.63 7.70
CA LEU A 54 16.52 14.53 7.71
C LEU A 54 17.09 13.93 6.41
N GLY A 55 16.24 13.65 5.42
CA GLY A 55 16.64 12.99 4.17
C GLY A 55 17.08 11.52 4.38
N GLN A 56 16.75 10.93 5.53
CA GLN A 56 17.09 9.55 5.82
C GLN A 56 16.06 8.60 5.19
N MET A 57 16.55 7.42 4.81
CA MET A 57 15.70 6.38 4.27
C MET A 57 14.87 5.76 5.41
N ILE A 58 13.56 5.75 5.23
CA ILE A 58 12.65 5.11 6.17
C ILE A 58 12.80 3.60 6.01
N SER A 59 12.97 2.88 7.12
CA SER A 59 13.18 1.44 7.11
C SER A 59 11.94 0.70 6.58
N ASP A 60 12.16 -0.43 5.90
CA ASP A 60 11.08 -1.30 5.43
C ASP A 60 10.15 -1.73 6.57
N ARG A 61 10.72 -1.92 7.78
CA ARG A 61 9.95 -2.19 9.00
C ARG A 61 8.94 -1.08 9.33
N CYS A 62 9.33 0.20 9.34
CA CYS A 62 8.40 1.35 9.59
C CYS A 62 7.26 1.31 8.56
N VAL A 63 7.60 1.12 7.28
CA VAL A 63 6.64 1.12 6.17
C VAL A 63 5.62 -0.02 6.31
N ILE A 64 6.09 -1.24 6.57
CA ILE A 64 5.23 -2.43 6.72
C ILE A 64 4.33 -2.30 7.95
N GLU A 65 4.87 -1.86 9.08
CA GLU A 65 4.11 -1.67 10.33
C GLU A 65 2.97 -0.66 10.13
N LEU A 66 3.27 0.53 9.59
CA LEU A 66 2.25 1.53 9.29
C LEU A 66 1.22 1.04 8.28
N LEU A 67 1.65 0.30 7.26
CA LEU A 67 0.73 -0.25 6.27
C LEU A 67 -0.22 -1.28 6.89
N LEU A 68 0.29 -2.18 7.73
CA LEU A 68 -0.53 -3.17 8.42
C LEU A 68 -1.56 -2.51 9.34
N HIS A 69 -1.15 -1.51 10.12
CA HIS A 69 -2.08 -0.72 10.93
C HIS A 69 -3.17 -0.07 10.07
N ALA A 70 -2.78 0.58 8.97
CA ALA A 70 -3.74 1.20 8.06
C ALA A 70 -4.71 0.18 7.47
N VAL A 71 -4.26 -1.03 7.10
CA VAL A 71 -5.11 -2.09 6.54
C VAL A 71 -6.09 -2.64 7.58
N LEU A 72 -5.70 -2.74 8.85
CA LEU A 72 -6.58 -3.22 9.92
C LEU A 72 -7.77 -2.29 10.19
N ASP A 73 -7.66 -1.01 9.84
CA ASP A 73 -8.74 -0.03 9.97
C ASP A 73 -9.80 -0.12 8.85
N TYR A 74 -9.55 -0.90 7.78
CA TYR A 74 -10.46 -1.04 6.65
C TYR A 74 -11.45 -2.19 6.78
N ASP A 75 -12.50 -2.17 5.95
CA ASP A 75 -13.40 -3.30 5.77
C ASP A 75 -12.65 -4.47 5.14
N SER A 76 -12.36 -5.48 5.96
CA SER A 76 -11.67 -6.72 5.59
C SER A 76 -12.41 -7.58 4.57
N THR A 77 -13.70 -7.33 4.33
CA THR A 77 -14.47 -8.08 3.32
C THR A 77 -14.16 -7.61 1.90
N VAL A 78 -13.50 -6.46 1.74
CA VAL A 78 -13.19 -5.85 0.45
C VAL A 78 -11.69 -5.62 0.33
N GLY A 79 -11.14 -5.78 -0.89
CA GLY A 79 -9.73 -5.48 -1.15
C GLY A 79 -9.40 -4.00 -0.89
N ALA A 80 -8.11 -3.68 -0.77
CA ALA A 80 -7.63 -2.29 -0.64
C ALA A 80 -6.55 -2.01 -1.69
N LEU A 81 -6.58 -0.81 -2.25
CA LEU A 81 -5.52 -0.35 -3.13
C LEU A 81 -4.40 0.27 -2.30
N VAL A 82 -3.18 -0.25 -2.43
CA VAL A 82 -1.98 0.33 -1.81
C VAL A 82 -1.11 0.95 -2.90
N SER A 83 -0.90 2.27 -2.82
CA SER A 83 -0.11 3.02 -3.80
C SER A 83 1.28 3.31 -3.28
N GLY A 84 2.28 2.90 -4.06
CA GLY A 84 3.70 3.09 -3.74
C GLY A 84 4.28 2.05 -2.79
N PHE A 85 3.71 0.84 -2.76
CA PHE A 85 4.21 -0.36 -2.09
C PHE A 85 3.99 -1.58 -3.00
N PRO A 86 4.88 -2.58 -3.00
CA PRO A 86 6.21 -2.61 -2.38
C PRO A 86 7.23 -1.78 -3.19
N ARG A 87 8.30 -1.31 -2.55
CA ARG A 87 9.42 -0.56 -3.18
C ARG A 87 10.77 -1.26 -3.08
N THR A 88 10.88 -2.30 -2.26
CA THR A 88 12.12 -3.04 -2.00
C THR A 88 11.84 -4.53 -2.01
N ASP A 89 12.88 -5.34 -2.26
CA ASP A 89 12.76 -6.80 -2.22
C ASP A 89 12.40 -7.31 -0.81
N ILE A 90 12.84 -6.60 0.24
CA ILE A 90 12.48 -6.90 1.63
C ILE A 90 10.96 -6.75 1.83
N GLN A 91 10.35 -5.70 1.28
CA GLN A 91 8.90 -5.50 1.34
C GLN A 91 8.14 -6.57 0.55
N VAL A 92 8.67 -7.01 -0.59
CA VAL A 92 8.10 -8.11 -1.37
C VAL A 92 8.12 -9.41 -0.54
N GLU A 93 9.25 -9.72 0.09
CA GLU A 93 9.38 -10.95 0.87
C GLU A 93 8.48 -10.94 2.12
N ALA A 94 8.38 -9.81 2.81
CA ALA A 94 7.45 -9.65 3.93
C ALA A 94 5.99 -9.89 3.50
N LEU A 95 5.60 -9.44 2.30
CA LEU A 95 4.24 -9.67 1.79
C LEU A 95 3.99 -11.15 1.49
N LYS A 96 4.97 -11.88 0.95
CA LYS A 96 4.86 -13.33 0.75
C LYS A 96 4.69 -14.06 2.08
N MET A 97 5.55 -13.75 3.06
CA MET A 97 5.45 -14.34 4.41
C MET A 97 4.08 -14.08 5.05
N LEU A 98 3.55 -12.86 4.88
CA LEU A 98 2.22 -12.50 5.38
C LEU A 98 1.12 -13.29 4.65
N HIS A 99 1.16 -13.35 3.32
CA HIS A 99 0.23 -14.13 2.52
C HIS A 99 0.21 -15.60 2.93
N ASP A 100 1.39 -16.19 3.07
CA ASP A 100 1.53 -17.57 3.48
C ASP A 100 0.95 -17.76 4.88
N LYS A 101 1.27 -16.87 5.83
CA LYS A 101 0.72 -16.95 7.19
C LYS A 101 -0.81 -16.87 7.21
N MET A 102 -1.41 -16.00 6.40
CA MET A 102 -2.87 -15.85 6.31
C MET A 102 -3.55 -17.02 5.60
N SER A 103 -2.88 -17.64 4.62
CA SER A 103 -3.44 -18.77 3.86
C SER A 103 -3.46 -20.08 4.64
N HIS A 104 -2.63 -20.17 5.70
CA HIS A 104 -2.58 -21.32 6.60
C HIS A 104 -3.48 -21.16 7.85
N LEU A 105 -4.30 -20.11 7.91
CA LEU A 105 -5.32 -19.87 8.94
C LEU A 105 -6.71 -20.29 8.45
#